data_AF-A0A925EWR1-F1
#
_entry.id   AF-A0A925EWR1-F1
#
_cell.length_a   1.000
_cell.length_b   1.000
_cell.length_c   1.000
_cell.angle_alpha   90.00
_cell.angle_beta   90.00
_cell.angle_gamma   90.00
#
_symmetry.space_group_name_H-M   'P 1'
#
loop_
_entity.id
_entity.type
_entity.pdbx_description
1 polymer ?
#
loop_
_entity_poly.entity_id
_entity_poly.type
_entity_poly.pdbx_seq_one_letter_code
_entity_poly.pdbx_strand_id
1 'polypeptide(L)'
;GTAAISGDLGTFAPGKMVAPINDAVFNGKEGSLYTVTSQVGVHLIKVNKLIYNSNDPKYNIAYIAQPIIPSESTQNNLLDDVLAKLETTKKIEDLSKIISGELKMETATNIKKNDFTFASLGSSQTSRDIIRWAFEDDTDIGSVSSTVYTYTDDVNYVDSKYVFAALKSIDKPGLASVESIKSTIEPLVKKVKKGEIIKARIKGTDLNTIASTFDVTTGKAENLTFGNANISETGPEPLVVGLAFALAAGATSEPIVGNAGVYVVKLISKTPPMPEMGNFGTKMQLTQAAQSQVTYRLMEALKKTNKADDNRFTFF
;
A
#
# COMPACT_ATOMS: atom_id res chain seq x y z
N GLY A 1 45.06 -24.58 -18.03
CA GLY A 1 44.59 -25.48 -19.11
C GLY A 1 44.44 -26.89 -18.54
N THR A 2 43.68 -27.75 -19.21
CA THR A 2 43.34 -29.11 -18.74
C THR A 2 44.36 -30.18 -19.14
N ALA A 3 45.58 -29.79 -19.56
CA ALA A 3 46.63 -30.71 -20.01
C ALA A 3 47.00 -31.77 -18.95
N ALA A 4 46.96 -31.42 -17.67
CA ALA A 4 47.22 -32.36 -16.56
C ALA A 4 46.14 -33.45 -16.39
N ILE A 5 44.95 -33.25 -16.98
CA ILE A 5 43.84 -34.21 -17.01
C ILE A 5 43.54 -34.64 -18.45
N SER A 6 44.59 -34.80 -19.27
CA SER A 6 44.49 -35.24 -20.67
C SER A 6 43.62 -34.36 -21.57
N GLY A 7 43.41 -33.09 -21.19
CA GLY A 7 42.61 -32.14 -21.97
C GLY A 7 41.11 -32.21 -21.72
N ASP A 8 40.63 -32.99 -20.74
CA ASP A 8 39.19 -33.14 -20.48
C ASP A 8 38.58 -31.85 -19.89
N LEU A 9 37.49 -31.38 -20.51
CA LEU A 9 36.73 -30.20 -20.07
C LEU A 9 35.53 -30.56 -19.19
N GLY A 10 35.25 -31.85 -19.01
CA GLY A 10 34.07 -32.34 -18.30
C GLY A 10 32.76 -32.05 -19.04
N THR A 11 31.64 -32.36 -18.39
CA THR A 11 30.30 -32.01 -18.89
C THR A 11 29.95 -30.57 -18.50
N PHE A 12 29.57 -29.75 -19.45
CA PHE A 12 29.15 -28.37 -19.21
C PHE A 12 27.90 -28.01 -20.01
N ALA A 13 27.16 -26.99 -19.54
CA ALA A 13 25.97 -26.46 -20.20
C ALA A 13 26.32 -25.29 -21.15
N PRO A 14 25.46 -24.94 -22.12
CA PRO A 14 25.65 -23.75 -22.96
C PRO A 14 25.90 -22.48 -22.14
N GLY A 15 26.86 -21.66 -22.59
CA GLY A 15 27.26 -20.41 -21.95
C GLY A 15 28.32 -20.54 -20.84
N LYS A 16 28.81 -21.76 -20.55
CA LYS A 16 29.89 -21.99 -19.56
C LYS A 16 31.30 -21.85 -20.13
N MET A 17 31.44 -21.85 -21.45
CA MET A 17 32.70 -21.62 -22.16
C MET A 17 32.64 -20.32 -22.95
N VAL A 18 33.81 -19.79 -23.33
CA VAL A 18 33.90 -18.64 -24.25
C VAL A 18 33.19 -18.94 -25.57
N ALA A 19 32.56 -17.93 -26.18
CA ALA A 19 31.66 -18.11 -27.32
C ALA A 19 32.20 -19.02 -28.44
N PRO A 20 33.46 -18.89 -28.91
CA PRO A 20 33.98 -19.77 -29.97
C PRO A 20 34.02 -21.26 -29.59
N ILE A 21 34.34 -21.57 -28.33
CA ILE A 21 34.37 -22.94 -27.80
C ILE A 21 32.95 -23.43 -27.58
N ASN A 22 32.09 -22.59 -27.01
CA ASN A 22 30.70 -22.91 -26.74
C ASN A 22 29.94 -23.25 -28.02
N ASP A 23 30.08 -22.41 -29.05
CA ASP A 23 29.37 -22.58 -30.31
C ASP A 23 29.89 -23.80 -31.09
N ALA A 24 31.19 -24.06 -31.08
CA ALA A 24 31.75 -25.25 -31.73
C ALA A 24 31.30 -26.57 -31.09
N VAL A 25 31.11 -26.59 -29.76
CA VAL A 25 30.62 -27.78 -29.06
C VAL A 25 29.13 -27.98 -29.27
N PHE A 26 28.30 -26.95 -29.10
CA PHE A 26 26.84 -27.09 -29.15
C PHE A 26 26.22 -27.02 -30.55
N ASN A 27 26.91 -26.46 -31.55
CA ASN A 27 26.53 -26.59 -32.97
C ASN A 27 27.25 -27.75 -33.68
N GLY A 28 28.21 -28.39 -33.00
CA GLY A 28 28.98 -29.50 -33.51
C GLY A 28 28.24 -30.84 -33.44
N LYS A 29 28.86 -31.89 -33.97
CA LYS A 29 28.37 -33.26 -33.89
C LYS A 29 29.19 -34.06 -32.88
N GLU A 30 28.54 -34.97 -32.18
CA GLU A 30 29.22 -35.95 -31.32
C GLU A 30 30.30 -36.72 -32.12
N GLY A 31 31.46 -36.92 -31.50
CA GLY A 31 32.65 -37.55 -32.07
C GLY A 31 33.53 -36.66 -32.96
N SER A 32 33.07 -35.45 -33.32
CA SER A 32 33.77 -34.57 -34.26
C SER A 32 34.85 -33.71 -33.59
N LEU A 33 35.87 -33.36 -34.36
CA LEU A 33 36.99 -32.52 -33.96
C LEU A 33 36.87 -31.13 -34.62
N TYR A 34 37.01 -30.06 -33.84
CA TYR A 34 36.90 -28.69 -34.29
C TYR A 34 38.13 -27.88 -33.89
N THR A 35 38.67 -27.10 -34.82
CA THR A 35 39.66 -26.07 -34.52
C THR A 35 38.95 -24.75 -34.30
N VAL A 36 39.16 -24.12 -33.15
CA VAL A 36 38.55 -22.82 -32.82
C VAL A 36 39.61 -21.83 -32.39
N THR A 37 39.46 -20.57 -32.80
CA THR A 37 40.33 -19.49 -32.36
C THR A 37 39.60 -18.66 -31.31
N SER A 38 40.27 -18.41 -30.19
CA SER A 38 39.81 -17.54 -29.11
C SER A 38 40.83 -16.43 -28.86
N GLN A 39 40.52 -15.50 -27.97
CA GLN A 39 41.46 -14.45 -27.54
C GLN A 39 42.76 -14.99 -26.93
N VAL A 40 42.75 -16.23 -26.43
CA VAL A 40 43.93 -16.87 -25.79
C VAL A 40 44.66 -17.85 -26.71
N GLY A 41 44.29 -17.92 -28.00
CA GLY A 41 44.96 -18.75 -29.00
C GLY A 41 44.04 -19.72 -29.74
N VAL A 42 44.66 -20.64 -30.49
CA VAL A 42 44.01 -21.69 -31.28
C VAL A 42 43.86 -22.95 -30.43
N HIS A 43 42.64 -23.50 -30.40
CA HIS A 43 42.29 -24.69 -29.65
C HIS A 43 41.78 -25.78 -30.58
N LEU A 44 42.07 -27.03 -30.23
CA LEU A 44 41.52 -28.21 -30.88
C LEU A 44 40.58 -28.91 -29.89
N ILE A 45 39.31 -29.05 -30.25
CA ILE A 45 38.25 -29.53 -29.36
C ILE A 45 37.60 -30.76 -29.97
N LYS A 46 37.46 -31.83 -29.18
CA LYS A 46 36.66 -33.00 -29.52
C LYS A 46 35.34 -32.98 -28.77
N VAL A 47 34.22 -33.04 -29.48
CA VAL A 47 32.90 -33.19 -28.85
C VAL A 47 32.70 -34.67 -28.50
N ASN A 48 32.93 -35.06 -27.25
CA ASN A 48 32.84 -36.46 -26.86
C ASN A 48 31.40 -36.98 -26.81
N LYS A 49 30.47 -36.19 -26.25
CA LYS A 49 29.05 -36.55 -26.13
C LYS A 49 28.16 -35.32 -26.01
N LEU A 50 27.02 -35.31 -26.70
CA LEU A 50 25.98 -34.28 -26.52
C LEU A 50 24.84 -34.84 -25.69
N ILE A 51 24.53 -34.18 -24.57
CA ILE A 51 23.49 -34.60 -23.62
C ILE A 51 22.33 -33.60 -23.72
N TYR A 52 21.13 -34.09 -24.04
CA TYR A 52 19.93 -33.27 -24.21
C TYR A 52 18.90 -33.59 -23.11
N ASN A 53 18.36 -32.56 -22.46
CA ASN A 53 17.23 -32.71 -21.54
C ASN A 53 15.89 -32.84 -22.31
N SER A 54 15.78 -32.13 -23.43
CA SER A 54 14.74 -32.26 -24.46
C SER A 54 15.39 -31.87 -25.80
N ASN A 55 14.95 -32.50 -26.89
CA ASN A 55 15.42 -32.24 -28.26
C ASN A 55 14.32 -31.59 -29.12
N ASP A 56 13.42 -30.83 -28.49
CA ASP A 56 12.34 -30.16 -29.21
C ASP A 56 12.89 -29.00 -30.06
N PRO A 57 12.43 -28.84 -31.31
CA PRO A 57 12.86 -27.74 -32.16
C PRO A 57 12.48 -26.40 -31.53
N LYS A 58 13.44 -25.49 -31.42
CA LYS A 58 13.23 -24.11 -30.98
C LYS A 58 13.25 -23.18 -32.18
N TYR A 59 12.29 -22.28 -32.24
CA TYR A 59 12.15 -21.30 -33.31
C TYR A 59 12.41 -19.90 -32.76
N ASN A 60 13.28 -19.14 -33.42
CA ASN A 60 13.37 -17.69 -33.20
C ASN A 60 12.27 -17.03 -34.03
N ILE A 61 11.27 -16.47 -33.35
CA ILE A 61 10.15 -15.76 -33.99
C ILE A 61 10.31 -14.27 -33.69
N ALA A 62 10.30 -13.45 -34.74
CA ALA A 62 10.10 -12.01 -34.63
C ALA A 62 8.66 -11.69 -35.07
N TYR A 63 7.94 -10.89 -34.29
CA TYR A 63 6.63 -10.39 -34.66
C TYR A 63 6.63 -8.87 -34.64
N ILE A 64 5.85 -8.26 -35.55
CA ILE A 64 5.55 -6.84 -35.55
C ILE A 64 4.14 -6.72 -34.98
N ALA A 65 4.02 -6.09 -33.81
CA ALA A 65 2.74 -5.77 -33.20
C ALA A 65 2.42 -4.30 -33.48
N GLN A 66 1.24 -4.03 -34.04
CA GLN A 66 0.70 -2.68 -34.17
C GLN A 66 -0.48 -2.55 -33.22
N PRO A 67 -0.45 -1.64 -32.24
CA PRO A 67 -1.58 -1.42 -31.35
C PRO A 67 -2.76 -0.85 -32.14
N ILE A 68 -3.97 -1.31 -31.80
CA ILE A 68 -5.20 -0.69 -32.32
C ILE A 68 -5.48 0.53 -31.44
N ILE A 69 -5.42 1.70 -32.04
CA ILE A 69 -5.64 3.00 -31.37
C ILE A 69 -6.83 3.72 -32.00
N PRO A 70 -7.55 4.58 -31.24
CA PRO A 70 -8.67 5.33 -31.79
C PRO A 70 -8.20 6.33 -32.86
N SER A 71 -8.98 6.46 -33.94
CA SER A 71 -8.73 7.49 -34.96
C SER A 71 -8.98 8.90 -34.43
N GLU A 72 -8.43 9.93 -35.08
CA GLU A 72 -8.75 11.33 -34.76
C GLU A 72 -10.26 11.60 -34.82
N SER A 73 -10.96 11.05 -35.82
CA SER A 73 -12.42 11.18 -35.92
C SER A 73 -13.13 10.56 -34.71
N THR A 74 -12.65 9.42 -34.22
CA THR A 74 -13.18 8.78 -33.01
C THR A 74 -12.96 9.66 -31.78
N GLN A 75 -11.76 10.23 -31.64
CA GLN A 75 -11.41 11.10 -30.51
C GLN A 75 -12.22 12.40 -30.52
N ASN A 76 -12.40 13.03 -31.69
CA ASN A 76 -13.17 14.27 -31.85
C ASN A 76 -14.66 14.05 -31.58
N ASN A 77 -15.25 12.97 -32.11
CA ASN A 77 -16.66 12.67 -31.84
C ASN A 77 -16.92 12.47 -30.34
N LEU A 78 -16.00 11.81 -29.63
CA LEU A 78 -16.10 11.64 -28.18
C LEU A 78 -15.94 12.98 -27.44
N LEU A 79 -15.02 13.85 -27.88
CA LEU A 79 -14.85 15.17 -27.28
C LEU A 79 -16.11 16.04 -27.46
N ASP A 80 -16.69 16.07 -28.66
CA ASP A 80 -17.93 16.80 -28.95
C ASP A 80 -19.08 16.31 -28.05
N ASP A 81 -19.20 15.00 -27.87
CA ASP A 81 -20.17 14.37 -26.99
C ASP A 81 -19.96 14.74 -25.51
N VAL A 82 -18.72 14.94 -25.08
CA VAL A 82 -18.37 15.35 -23.71
C VAL A 82 -18.67 16.84 -23.52
N LEU A 83 -18.35 17.68 -24.50
CA LEU A 83 -18.65 19.12 -24.48
C LEU A 83 -20.16 19.37 -24.40
N ALA A 84 -20.96 18.66 -25.21
CA ALA A 84 -22.43 18.77 -25.14
C ALA A 84 -23.01 18.38 -23.76
N LYS A 85 -22.41 17.38 -23.09
CA LYS A 85 -22.79 17.01 -21.71
C LYS A 85 -22.38 18.08 -20.70
N LEU A 86 -21.22 18.70 -20.89
CA LEU A 86 -20.76 19.79 -20.03
C LEU A 86 -21.61 21.07 -20.18
N GLU A 87 -22.15 21.32 -21.37
CA GLU A 87 -23.09 22.43 -21.59
C GLU A 87 -24.36 22.30 -20.75
N THR A 88 -24.85 21.07 -20.56
CA THR A 88 -26.07 20.77 -19.80
C THR A 88 -25.82 20.48 -18.31
N THR A 89 -24.57 20.31 -17.90
CA THR A 89 -24.18 19.95 -16.53
C THR A 89 -23.46 21.11 -15.86
N LYS A 90 -24.21 22.03 -15.25
CA LYS A 90 -23.63 23.22 -14.59
C LYS A 90 -23.49 23.07 -13.08
N LYS A 91 -24.22 22.14 -12.47
CA LYS A 91 -24.15 21.85 -11.05
C LYS A 91 -23.91 20.37 -10.78
N ILE A 92 -23.35 20.08 -9.61
CA ILE A 92 -23.05 18.71 -9.19
C ILE A 92 -24.29 17.81 -9.17
N GLU A 93 -25.48 18.36 -8.92
CA GLU A 93 -26.73 17.59 -8.93
C GLU A 93 -27.10 17.09 -10.34
N ASP A 94 -26.69 17.82 -11.38
CA ASP A 94 -26.94 17.45 -12.78
C ASP A 94 -26.11 16.26 -13.22
N LEU A 95 -24.98 15.98 -12.54
CA LEU A 95 -24.13 14.84 -12.86
C LEU A 95 -24.90 13.53 -12.82
N SER A 96 -25.83 13.38 -11.86
CA SER A 96 -26.64 12.18 -11.73
C SER A 96 -27.51 11.87 -12.96
N LYS A 97 -27.83 12.89 -13.77
CA LYS A 97 -28.68 12.78 -14.96
C LYS A 97 -27.91 12.31 -16.19
N ILE A 98 -26.59 12.48 -16.21
CA ILE A 98 -25.73 12.15 -17.36
C ILE A 98 -24.98 10.83 -17.19
N ILE A 99 -24.99 10.25 -15.99
CA ILE A 99 -24.39 8.92 -15.73
C ILE A 99 -25.22 7.87 -16.46
N SER A 100 -24.81 7.57 -17.69
CA SER A 100 -25.37 6.52 -18.52
C SER A 100 -24.28 5.97 -19.44
N GLY A 101 -24.43 4.72 -19.85
CA GLY A 101 -23.48 4.06 -20.76
C GLY A 101 -22.07 3.99 -20.17
N GLU A 102 -21.10 4.58 -20.89
CA GLU A 102 -19.66 4.45 -20.62
C GLU A 102 -19.10 5.53 -19.68
N LEU A 103 -19.91 6.52 -19.27
CA LEU A 103 -19.49 7.54 -18.30
C LEU A 103 -19.31 6.94 -16.90
N LYS A 104 -18.12 7.15 -16.33
CA LYS A 104 -17.78 6.74 -14.96
C LYS A 104 -17.68 7.95 -14.06
N MET A 105 -18.45 7.95 -12.98
CA MET A 105 -18.29 8.90 -11.90
C MET A 105 -17.31 8.34 -10.88
N GLU A 106 -16.26 9.10 -10.58
CA GLU A 106 -15.28 8.76 -9.56
C GLU A 106 -15.18 9.89 -8.54
N THR A 107 -15.00 9.54 -7.26
CA THR A 107 -14.84 10.52 -6.18
C THR A 107 -13.40 10.53 -5.71
N ALA A 108 -12.75 11.69 -5.83
CA ALA A 108 -11.46 11.95 -5.21
C ALA A 108 -11.67 12.53 -3.79
N THR A 109 -10.92 12.04 -2.81
CA THR A 109 -10.98 12.50 -1.41
C THR A 109 -9.60 12.85 -0.91
N ASN A 110 -9.50 13.74 0.09
CA ASN A 110 -8.23 14.15 0.71
C ASN A 110 -7.22 14.79 -0.27
N ILE A 111 -7.71 15.45 -1.32
CA ILE A 111 -6.88 16.21 -2.25
C ILE A 111 -6.40 17.48 -1.55
N LYS A 112 -5.10 17.76 -1.59
CA LYS A 112 -4.49 18.97 -1.04
C LYS A 112 -4.08 19.91 -2.18
N LYS A 113 -4.06 21.20 -1.87
CA LYS A 113 -3.70 22.27 -2.81
C LYS A 113 -2.36 22.11 -3.53
N ASN A 114 -1.41 21.38 -2.93
CA ASN A 114 -0.06 21.14 -3.48
C ASN A 114 0.11 19.72 -4.05
N ASP A 115 -0.95 18.92 -4.13
CA ASP A 115 -0.86 17.58 -4.71
C ASP A 115 -0.71 17.67 -6.24
N PHE A 116 -0.01 16.68 -6.80
CA PHE A 116 0.18 16.51 -8.25
C PHE A 116 -0.51 15.24 -8.78
N THR A 117 -1.07 14.43 -7.88
CA THR A 117 -1.77 13.18 -8.19
C THR A 117 -3.25 13.37 -7.93
N PHE A 118 -4.09 12.96 -8.87
CA PHE A 118 -5.54 13.04 -8.72
C PHE A 118 -6.17 11.64 -8.77
N ALA A 119 -6.35 11.04 -7.60
CA ALA A 119 -7.00 9.74 -7.42
C ALA A 119 -6.57 8.68 -8.46
N SER A 120 -7.52 8.04 -9.14
CA SER A 120 -7.29 7.02 -10.17
C SER A 120 -6.74 7.57 -11.50
N LEU A 121 -6.81 8.89 -11.71
CA LEU A 121 -6.28 9.56 -12.89
C LEU A 121 -4.76 9.75 -12.81
N GLY A 122 -4.17 9.49 -11.64
CA GLY A 122 -2.72 9.45 -11.45
C GLY A 122 -2.08 10.83 -11.48
N SER A 123 -0.77 10.85 -11.76
CA SER A 123 0.09 12.04 -11.71
C SER A 123 0.32 12.58 -13.11
N SER A 124 -0.17 13.79 -13.40
CA SER A 124 0.05 14.48 -14.67
C SER A 124 -0.20 15.98 -14.52
N GLN A 125 0.18 16.77 -15.53
CA GLN A 125 -0.17 18.19 -15.57
C GLN A 125 -1.70 18.39 -15.58
N THR A 126 -2.43 17.53 -16.30
CA THR A 126 -3.91 17.53 -16.29
C THR A 126 -4.46 17.32 -14.88
N SER A 127 -3.92 16.36 -14.12
CA SER A 127 -4.29 16.16 -12.71
C SER A 127 -3.99 17.40 -11.87
N ARG A 128 -2.86 18.07 -12.11
CA ARG A 128 -2.50 19.32 -11.42
C ARG A 128 -3.48 20.45 -11.74
N ASP A 129 -3.91 20.57 -12.98
CA ASP A 129 -4.86 21.61 -13.40
C ASP A 129 -6.26 21.40 -12.80
N ILE A 130 -6.72 20.15 -12.68
CA ILE A 130 -7.97 19.82 -11.96
C ILE A 130 -7.86 20.21 -10.49
N ILE A 131 -6.72 19.90 -9.85
CA ILE A 131 -6.47 20.25 -8.45
C ILE A 131 -6.46 21.77 -8.29
N ARG A 132 -5.75 22.50 -9.15
CA ARG A 132 -5.70 23.96 -9.09
C ARG A 132 -7.10 24.56 -9.18
N TRP A 133 -7.88 24.14 -10.18
CA TRP A 133 -9.27 24.58 -10.35
C TRP A 133 -10.11 24.37 -9.08
N ALA A 134 -9.99 23.21 -8.43
CA ALA A 134 -10.72 22.92 -7.18
C ALA A 134 -10.32 23.81 -5.98
N PHE A 135 -9.18 24.50 -6.06
CA PHE A 135 -8.64 25.38 -5.01
C PHE A 135 -8.60 26.87 -5.43
N GLU A 136 -9.17 27.23 -6.59
CA GLU A 136 -9.34 28.63 -7.00
C GLU A 136 -10.41 29.33 -6.13
N ASP A 137 -10.23 30.63 -5.90
CA ASP A 137 -11.08 31.41 -4.97
C ASP A 137 -12.54 31.55 -5.46
N ASP A 138 -12.78 31.37 -6.76
CA ASP A 138 -14.09 31.43 -7.42
C ASP A 138 -14.74 30.06 -7.63
N THR A 139 -14.11 28.97 -7.17
CA THR A 139 -14.69 27.62 -7.26
C THR A 139 -15.55 27.30 -6.03
N ASP A 140 -16.86 27.48 -6.18
CA ASP A 140 -17.83 27.15 -5.13
C ASP A 140 -18.13 25.64 -5.01
N ILE A 141 -18.55 25.23 -3.80
CA ILE A 141 -19.11 23.88 -3.59
C ILE A 141 -20.34 23.69 -4.47
N GLY A 142 -20.36 22.59 -5.22
CA GLY A 142 -21.40 22.25 -6.18
C GLY A 142 -21.09 22.67 -7.62
N SER A 143 -20.03 23.46 -7.83
CA SER A 143 -19.60 23.88 -9.16
C SER A 143 -19.01 22.73 -9.97
N VAL A 144 -19.24 22.78 -11.28
CA VAL A 144 -18.65 21.89 -12.29
C VAL A 144 -17.64 22.72 -13.09
N SER A 145 -16.49 22.13 -13.44
CA SER A 145 -15.43 22.81 -14.20
C SER A 145 -15.96 23.27 -15.54
N SER A 146 -15.69 24.52 -15.94
CA SER A 146 -16.12 25.04 -17.25
C SER A 146 -15.33 24.46 -18.42
N THR A 147 -14.24 23.77 -18.14
CA THR A 147 -13.36 23.13 -19.12
C THR A 147 -13.42 21.61 -19.01
N VAL A 148 -13.10 20.96 -20.13
CA VAL A 148 -12.80 19.53 -20.19
C VAL A 148 -11.28 19.36 -20.09
N TYR A 149 -10.87 18.42 -19.26
CA TYR A 149 -9.50 18.01 -19.01
C TYR A 149 -9.20 16.73 -19.79
N THR A 150 -8.14 16.76 -20.58
CA THR A 150 -7.75 15.66 -21.47
C THR A 150 -6.54 14.92 -20.91
N TYR A 151 -6.61 13.60 -20.89
CA TYR A 151 -5.49 12.72 -20.53
C TYR A 151 -5.00 11.99 -21.76
N THR A 152 -3.80 12.32 -22.21
CA THR A 152 -3.14 11.69 -23.34
C THR A 152 -2.32 10.48 -22.89
N ASP A 153 -2.36 9.40 -23.67
CA ASP A 153 -1.48 8.25 -23.52
C ASP A 153 -0.10 8.60 -24.11
N ASP A 154 0.93 8.66 -23.26
CA ASP A 154 2.30 9.02 -23.66
C ASP A 154 2.98 7.99 -24.58
N VAL A 155 2.46 6.75 -24.65
CA VAL A 155 3.02 5.68 -25.47
C VAL A 155 2.47 5.76 -26.89
N ASN A 156 1.15 5.91 -27.00
CA ASN A 156 0.44 5.88 -28.28
C ASN A 156 0.11 7.27 -28.83
N TYR A 157 0.33 8.34 -28.04
CA TYR A 157 0.01 9.73 -28.37
C TYR A 157 -1.46 9.94 -28.76
N VAL A 158 -2.37 9.27 -28.03
CA VAL A 158 -3.83 9.40 -28.22
C VAL A 158 -4.50 9.88 -26.95
N ASP A 159 -5.55 10.66 -27.10
CA ASP A 159 -6.37 11.09 -25.98
C ASP A 159 -7.18 9.90 -25.44
N SER A 160 -6.80 9.47 -24.25
CA SER A 160 -7.31 8.26 -23.62
C SER A 160 -8.56 8.51 -22.78
N LYS A 161 -8.70 9.73 -22.22
CA LYS A 161 -9.82 10.10 -21.35
C LYS A 161 -10.11 11.60 -21.46
N TYR A 162 -11.38 11.94 -21.38
CA TYR A 162 -11.87 13.30 -21.19
C TYR A 162 -12.62 13.38 -19.86
N VAL A 163 -12.33 14.39 -19.07
CA VAL A 163 -12.83 14.54 -17.69
C VAL A 163 -13.30 15.96 -17.48
N PHE A 164 -14.45 16.14 -16.85
CA PHE A 164 -14.79 17.41 -16.20
C PHE A 164 -15.00 17.12 -14.71
N ALA A 165 -14.60 18.06 -13.87
CA ALA A 165 -14.58 17.87 -12.43
C ALA A 165 -15.74 18.61 -11.76
N ALA A 166 -16.13 18.16 -10.56
CA ALA A 166 -17.11 18.86 -9.75
C ALA A 166 -16.64 18.94 -8.30
N LEU A 167 -16.77 20.11 -7.68
CA LEU A 167 -16.35 20.31 -6.30
C LEU A 167 -17.47 19.91 -5.34
N LYS A 168 -17.32 18.75 -4.69
CA LYS A 168 -18.35 18.21 -3.79
C LYS A 168 -18.35 18.81 -2.39
N SER A 169 -17.17 19.05 -1.83
CA SER A 169 -17.00 19.48 -0.44
C SER A 169 -15.62 20.06 -0.21
N ILE A 170 -15.52 20.96 0.77
CA ILE A 170 -14.25 21.54 1.22
C ILE A 170 -14.05 21.17 2.69
N ASP A 171 -12.96 20.47 2.98
CA ASP A 171 -12.52 20.20 4.35
C ASP A 171 -11.64 21.36 4.84
N LYS A 172 -12.17 22.15 5.77
CA LYS A 172 -11.43 23.27 6.39
C LYS A 172 -10.32 22.73 7.30
N PRO A 173 -9.21 23.49 7.47
CA PRO A 173 -8.16 23.12 8.42
C PRO A 173 -8.71 22.91 9.83
N GLY A 174 -8.28 21.83 10.49
CA GLY A 174 -8.66 21.53 11.87
C GLY A 174 -9.13 20.08 12.05
N LEU A 175 -9.93 19.86 13.09
CA LEU A 175 -10.58 18.58 13.30
C LEU A 175 -11.63 18.38 12.20
N ALA A 176 -11.62 17.20 11.59
CA ALA A 176 -12.62 16.85 10.59
C ALA A 176 -14.03 16.84 11.20
N SER A 177 -15.01 17.24 10.40
CA SER A 177 -16.43 17.16 10.77
C SER A 177 -16.87 15.70 10.95
N VAL A 178 -17.85 15.44 11.81
CA VAL A 178 -18.39 14.09 11.99
C VAL A 178 -18.95 13.54 10.68
N GLU A 179 -19.57 14.40 9.88
CA GLU A 179 -20.12 14.08 8.56
C GLU A 179 -19.03 13.59 7.59
N SER A 180 -17.88 14.27 7.53
CA SER A 180 -16.82 13.93 6.57
C SER A 180 -16.07 12.63 6.90
N ILE A 181 -16.03 12.24 8.19
CA ILE A 181 -15.38 10.99 8.63
C ILE A 181 -16.37 9.95 9.16
N LYS A 182 -17.67 10.11 8.90
CA LYS A 182 -18.73 9.24 9.43
C LYS A 182 -18.48 7.78 9.11
N SER A 183 -18.14 7.46 7.86
CA SER A 183 -17.86 6.08 7.41
C SER A 183 -16.69 5.43 8.17
N THR A 184 -15.72 6.22 8.61
CA THR A 184 -14.56 5.78 9.40
C THR A 184 -14.88 5.67 10.90
N ILE A 185 -15.61 6.64 11.45
CA ILE A 185 -15.92 6.70 12.89
C ILE A 185 -17.08 5.77 13.28
N GLU A 186 -18.09 5.63 12.44
CA GLU A 186 -19.29 4.88 12.76
C GLU A 186 -19.00 3.42 13.19
N PRO A 187 -18.13 2.65 12.51
CA PRO A 187 -17.73 1.32 12.99
C PRO A 187 -17.07 1.35 14.37
N LEU A 188 -16.22 2.35 14.64
CA LEU A 188 -15.52 2.50 15.93
C LEU A 188 -16.50 2.83 17.06
N VAL A 189 -17.45 3.74 16.81
CA VAL A 189 -18.49 4.08 17.80
C VAL A 189 -19.44 2.91 18.02
N LYS A 190 -19.84 2.20 16.96
CA LYS A 190 -20.65 0.98 17.08
C LYS A 190 -19.92 -0.07 17.92
N LYS A 191 -18.62 -0.25 17.72
CA LYS A 191 -17.79 -1.17 18.52
C LYS A 191 -17.82 -0.79 20.00
N VAL A 192 -17.57 0.49 20.33
CA VAL A 192 -17.64 0.98 21.73
C VAL A 192 -19.03 0.75 22.32
N LYS A 193 -20.10 1.11 21.60
CA LYS A 193 -21.48 0.93 22.07
C LYS A 193 -21.86 -0.54 22.27
N LYS A 194 -21.43 -1.44 21.37
CA LYS A 194 -21.60 -2.89 21.55
C LYS A 194 -20.86 -3.37 22.80
N GLY A 195 -19.64 -2.90 23.02
CA GLY A 195 -18.86 -3.18 24.23
C GLY A 195 -19.58 -2.76 25.51
N GLU A 196 -20.10 -1.53 25.57
CA GLU A 196 -20.86 -1.03 26.71
C GLU A 196 -22.14 -1.83 26.97
N ILE A 197 -22.87 -2.23 25.92
CA ILE A 197 -24.07 -3.07 26.05
C ILE A 197 -23.71 -4.45 26.62
N ILE A 198 -22.63 -5.08 26.13
CA ILE A 198 -22.18 -6.39 26.63
C ILE A 198 -21.71 -6.26 28.08
N LYS A 199 -20.90 -5.24 28.38
CA LYS A 199 -20.45 -4.92 29.75
C LYS A 199 -21.63 -4.77 30.72
N ALA A 200 -22.68 -4.07 30.33
CA ALA A 200 -23.87 -3.89 31.17
C ALA A 200 -24.65 -5.20 31.41
N ARG A 201 -24.58 -6.17 30.49
CA ARG A 201 -25.21 -7.50 30.59
C ARG A 201 -24.40 -8.47 31.45
N ILE A 202 -23.10 -8.28 31.58
CA ILE A 202 -22.27 -9.10 32.47
C ILE A 202 -22.65 -8.79 33.92
N LYS A 203 -22.96 -9.83 34.70
CA LYS A 203 -23.31 -9.75 36.12
C LYS A 203 -22.50 -10.77 36.90
N GLY A 204 -22.13 -10.40 38.14
CA GLY A 204 -21.30 -11.23 39.00
C GLY A 204 -19.83 -11.27 38.58
N THR A 205 -19.05 -12.08 39.29
CA THR A 205 -17.58 -12.16 39.16
C THR A 205 -17.07 -13.59 38.91
N ASP A 206 -17.98 -14.56 38.81
CA ASP A 206 -17.63 -15.95 38.52
C ASP A 206 -17.46 -16.16 37.02
N LEU A 207 -16.22 -16.47 36.60
CA LEU A 207 -15.88 -16.57 35.18
C LEU A 207 -16.65 -17.68 34.46
N ASN A 208 -16.94 -18.80 35.12
CA ASN A 208 -17.64 -19.92 34.50
C ASN A 208 -19.10 -19.58 34.22
N THR A 209 -19.77 -18.92 35.18
CA THR A 209 -21.15 -18.46 35.02
C THR A 209 -21.27 -17.41 33.91
N ILE A 210 -20.33 -16.47 33.85
CA ILE A 210 -20.27 -15.46 32.78
C ILE A 210 -20.04 -16.16 31.43
N ALA A 211 -19.08 -17.08 31.35
CA ALA A 211 -18.76 -17.80 30.13
C ALA A 211 -19.97 -18.57 29.58
N SER A 212 -20.69 -19.30 30.43
CA SER A 212 -21.93 -19.99 30.04
C SER A 212 -23.05 -19.05 29.59
N THR A 213 -23.16 -17.85 30.18
CA THR A 213 -24.19 -16.86 29.80
C THR A 213 -24.00 -16.34 28.38
N PHE A 214 -22.75 -16.24 27.92
CA PHE A 214 -22.41 -15.72 26.60
C PHE A 214 -22.00 -16.80 25.59
N ASP A 215 -22.14 -18.09 25.96
CA ASP A 215 -21.72 -19.25 25.16
C ASP A 215 -20.25 -19.15 24.69
N VAL A 216 -19.37 -18.79 25.62
CA VAL A 216 -17.91 -18.70 25.41
C VAL A 216 -17.18 -19.61 26.37
N THR A 217 -15.91 -19.90 26.08
CA THR A 217 -15.04 -20.68 26.96
C THR A 217 -14.05 -19.77 27.69
N THR A 218 -13.67 -20.15 28.92
CA THR A 218 -12.62 -19.45 29.66
C THR A 218 -11.25 -19.83 29.12
N GLY A 219 -10.43 -18.84 28.80
CA GLY A 219 -9.02 -19.04 28.41
C GLY A 219 -8.04 -18.74 29.54
N LYS A 220 -6.81 -19.24 29.41
CA LYS A 220 -5.68 -18.88 30.28
C LYS A 220 -4.64 -18.14 29.44
N ALA A 221 -4.26 -16.94 29.89
CA ALA A 221 -3.17 -16.19 29.29
C ALA A 221 -1.96 -16.21 30.23
N GLU A 222 -0.79 -16.52 29.69
CA GLU A 222 0.47 -16.65 30.44
C GLU A 222 1.55 -15.77 29.81
N ASN A 223 2.58 -15.42 30.60
CA ASN A 223 3.75 -14.65 30.15
C ASN A 223 3.42 -13.28 29.53
N LEU A 224 2.30 -12.66 29.94
CA LEU A 224 1.95 -11.30 29.54
C LEU A 224 2.87 -10.28 30.21
N THR A 225 3.29 -9.28 29.45
CA THR A 225 4.10 -8.17 29.96
C THR A 225 3.53 -6.84 29.49
N PHE A 226 3.87 -5.72 30.15
CA PHE A 226 3.48 -4.39 29.68
C PHE A 226 3.99 -4.09 28.26
N GLY A 227 5.16 -4.63 27.87
CA GLY A 227 5.73 -4.48 26.53
C GLY A 227 5.13 -5.44 25.49
N ASN A 228 4.47 -6.51 25.93
CA ASN A 228 3.83 -7.50 25.07
C ASN A 228 2.47 -7.91 25.65
N ALA A 229 1.47 -7.07 25.40
CA ALA A 229 0.09 -7.25 25.87
C ALA A 229 -0.77 -7.99 24.85
N ASN A 230 -0.28 -9.13 24.34
CA ASN A 230 -0.98 -9.94 23.35
C ASN A 230 -1.60 -11.17 24.02
N ILE A 231 -2.92 -11.29 23.96
CA ILE A 231 -3.66 -12.43 24.49
C ILE A 231 -3.92 -13.41 23.35
N SER A 232 -3.51 -14.67 23.50
CA SER A 232 -3.74 -15.74 22.53
C SER A 232 -5.19 -15.75 22.03
N GLU A 233 -5.39 -16.07 20.75
CA GLU A 233 -6.68 -16.05 20.03
C GLU A 233 -7.31 -14.67 19.81
N THR A 234 -7.02 -13.66 20.64
CA THR A 234 -7.67 -12.34 20.53
C THR A 234 -6.75 -11.19 20.10
N GLY A 235 -5.43 -11.38 20.21
CA GLY A 235 -4.45 -10.41 19.75
C GLY A 235 -4.11 -9.32 20.80
N PRO A 236 -3.70 -8.12 20.36
CA PRO A 236 -3.20 -7.07 21.26
C PRO A 236 -4.30 -6.40 22.09
N GLU A 237 -4.21 -6.55 23.41
CA GLU A 237 -5.16 -6.08 24.43
C GLU A 237 -4.50 -5.25 25.56
N PRO A 238 -3.81 -4.13 25.23
CA PRO A 238 -3.03 -3.37 26.20
C PRO A 238 -3.84 -2.82 27.38
N LEU A 239 -5.10 -2.43 27.17
CA LEU A 239 -5.97 -1.94 28.25
C LEU A 239 -6.34 -3.06 29.22
N VAL A 240 -6.70 -4.24 28.70
CA VAL A 240 -7.08 -5.41 29.51
C VAL A 240 -5.89 -5.88 30.34
N VAL A 241 -4.72 -6.03 29.69
CA VAL A 241 -3.49 -6.44 30.38
C VAL A 241 -3.07 -5.38 31.41
N GLY A 242 -3.09 -4.10 31.05
CA GLY A 242 -2.74 -3.01 31.97
C GLY A 242 -3.61 -3.00 33.24
N LEU A 243 -4.92 -3.19 33.10
CA LEU A 243 -5.84 -3.29 34.24
C LEU A 243 -5.64 -4.59 35.03
N ALA A 244 -5.36 -5.71 34.36
CA ALA A 244 -5.05 -6.98 35.03
C ALA A 244 -3.82 -6.86 35.95
N PHE A 245 -2.80 -6.10 35.54
CA PHE A 245 -1.60 -5.85 36.35
C PHE A 245 -1.87 -5.02 37.61
N ALA A 246 -3.00 -4.29 37.67
CA ALA A 246 -3.42 -3.54 38.84
C ALA A 246 -4.24 -4.37 39.84
N LEU A 247 -4.65 -5.60 39.48
CA LEU A 247 -5.41 -6.49 40.36
C LEU A 247 -4.52 -7.14 41.43
N ALA A 248 -5.12 -7.49 42.56
CA ALA A 248 -4.53 -8.40 43.53
C ALA A 248 -4.58 -9.85 43.02
N ALA A 249 -3.62 -10.69 43.42
CA ALA A 249 -3.64 -12.11 43.08
C ALA A 249 -4.92 -12.78 43.63
N GLY A 250 -5.59 -13.56 42.78
CA GLY A 250 -6.88 -14.19 43.05
C GLY A 250 -8.09 -13.29 42.77
N ALA A 251 -7.93 -11.98 42.57
CA ALA A 251 -9.02 -11.06 42.29
C ALA A 251 -9.48 -11.13 40.83
N THR A 252 -10.80 -10.95 40.63
CA THR A 252 -11.42 -10.80 39.32
C THR A 252 -11.67 -9.33 39.01
N SER A 253 -11.47 -8.90 37.77
CA SER A 253 -11.77 -7.54 37.31
C SER A 253 -13.27 -7.30 37.15
N GLU A 254 -13.64 -6.03 37.14
CA GLU A 254 -14.87 -5.59 36.46
C GLU A 254 -14.78 -5.89 34.95
N PRO A 255 -15.90 -5.88 34.20
CA PRO A 255 -15.84 -6.09 32.76
C PRO A 255 -15.16 -4.91 32.03
N ILE A 256 -14.22 -5.23 31.16
CA ILE A 256 -13.34 -4.29 30.45
C ILE A 256 -13.65 -4.34 28.96
N VAL A 257 -13.96 -3.20 28.35
CA VAL A 257 -14.10 -3.09 26.89
C VAL A 257 -12.70 -2.98 26.27
N GLY A 258 -12.24 -4.07 25.65
CA GLY A 258 -10.95 -4.18 24.97
C GLY A 258 -11.01 -3.89 23.47
N ASN A 259 -9.95 -4.27 22.76
CA ASN A 259 -9.81 -4.06 21.32
C ASN A 259 -10.61 -5.08 20.50
N ALA A 260 -10.67 -6.35 20.89
CA ALA A 260 -11.36 -7.40 20.15
C ALA A 260 -12.69 -7.81 20.82
N GLY A 261 -12.89 -7.50 22.10
CA GLY A 261 -14.08 -7.90 22.84
C GLY A 261 -14.22 -7.26 24.22
N VAL A 262 -15.16 -7.77 25.01
CA VAL A 262 -15.31 -7.43 26.43
C VAL A 262 -14.74 -8.55 27.27
N TYR A 263 -13.87 -8.21 28.21
CA TYR A 263 -13.10 -9.18 29.00
C TYR A 263 -13.43 -9.06 30.48
N VAL A 264 -13.49 -10.19 31.15
CA VAL A 264 -13.44 -10.30 32.61
C VAL A 264 -12.26 -11.19 32.93
N VAL A 265 -11.30 -10.68 33.69
CA VAL A 265 -10.03 -11.37 33.93
C VAL A 265 -9.85 -11.64 35.41
N LYS A 266 -9.34 -12.83 35.75
CA LYS A 266 -8.92 -13.17 37.10
C LYS A 266 -7.41 -13.27 37.13
N LEU A 267 -6.77 -12.48 37.99
CA LEU A 267 -5.32 -12.55 38.13
C LEU A 267 -4.95 -13.82 38.91
N ILE A 268 -4.31 -14.79 38.24
CA ILE A 268 -3.87 -16.03 38.90
C ILE A 268 -2.61 -15.76 39.72
N SER A 269 -1.60 -15.19 39.08
CA SER A 269 -0.33 -14.84 39.71
C SER A 269 0.32 -13.68 38.96
N LYS A 270 1.15 -12.91 39.68
CA LYS A 270 1.96 -11.82 39.13
C LYS A 270 3.37 -11.96 39.69
N THR A 271 4.35 -12.05 38.81
CA THR A 271 5.75 -12.02 39.20
C THR A 271 6.12 -10.57 39.56
N PRO A 272 6.64 -10.30 40.76
CA PRO A 272 7.11 -8.96 41.10
C PRO A 272 8.26 -8.55 40.18
N PRO A 273 8.37 -7.26 39.83
CA PRO A 273 9.50 -6.79 39.04
C PRO A 273 10.81 -7.06 39.80
N MET A 274 11.84 -7.52 39.09
CA MET A 274 13.20 -7.49 39.63
C MET A 274 13.60 -6.02 39.88
N PRO A 275 14.38 -5.73 40.94
CA PRO A 275 14.93 -4.41 41.15
C PRO A 275 15.60 -3.91 39.87
N GLU A 276 15.28 -2.68 39.47
CA GLU A 276 15.76 -2.06 38.23
C GLU A 276 17.30 -2.04 38.25
N MET A 277 17.94 -2.93 37.50
CA MET A 277 19.36 -2.80 37.18
C MET A 277 19.44 -1.73 36.10
N GLY A 278 19.67 -0.48 36.54
CA GLY A 278 19.57 0.74 35.74
C GLY A 278 19.71 0.52 34.24
N ASN A 279 18.60 0.64 33.52
CA ASN A 279 18.53 0.25 32.12
C ASN A 279 19.07 1.37 31.20
N PHE A 280 20.38 1.59 31.29
CA PHE A 280 21.10 2.60 30.52
C PHE A 280 20.90 2.44 29.00
N GLY A 281 20.80 1.20 28.52
CA GLY A 281 20.51 0.89 27.12
C GLY A 281 19.16 1.43 26.66
N THR A 282 18.08 1.15 27.40
CA THR A 282 16.75 1.70 27.08
C THR A 282 16.72 3.22 27.19
N LYS A 283 17.37 3.81 28.20
CA LYS A 283 17.50 5.28 28.31
C LYS A 283 18.23 5.87 27.10
N MET A 284 19.32 5.27 26.66
CA MET A 284 20.07 5.70 25.48
C MET A 284 19.24 5.58 24.21
N GLN A 285 18.51 4.47 24.02
CA GLN A 285 17.61 4.29 22.88
C GLN A 285 16.49 5.34 22.84
N LEU A 286 15.82 5.58 23.96
CA LEU A 286 14.77 6.59 24.06
C LEU A 286 15.32 8.00 23.82
N THR A 287 16.54 8.29 24.30
CA THR A 287 17.21 9.58 24.08
C THR A 287 17.55 9.77 22.61
N GLN A 288 18.11 8.77 21.93
CA GLN A 288 18.41 8.86 20.49
C GLN A 288 17.14 9.02 19.66
N ALA A 289 16.05 8.29 19.99
CA ALA A 289 14.77 8.44 19.33
C ALA A 289 14.15 9.84 19.55
N ALA A 290 14.31 10.41 20.75
CA ALA A 290 13.89 11.79 21.00
C ALA A 290 14.72 12.79 20.20
N GLN A 291 16.05 12.63 20.16
CA GLN A 291 16.97 13.50 19.42
C GLN A 291 16.68 13.50 17.91
N SER A 292 16.42 12.34 17.31
CA SER A 292 16.10 12.26 15.87
C SER A 292 14.79 12.98 15.51
N GLN A 293 13.86 13.08 16.46
CA GLN A 293 12.60 13.80 16.27
C GLN A 293 12.73 15.32 16.47
N VAL A 294 13.80 15.82 17.11
CA VAL A 294 13.95 17.25 17.40
C VAL A 294 13.92 18.08 16.12
N THR A 295 14.64 17.68 15.08
CA THR A 295 14.71 18.44 13.82
C THR A 295 13.33 18.60 13.17
N TYR A 296 12.55 17.51 13.10
CA TYR A 296 11.19 17.56 12.56
C TYR A 296 10.25 18.40 13.43
N ARG A 297 10.27 18.17 14.75
CA ARG A 297 9.42 18.90 15.71
C ARG A 297 9.75 20.40 15.74
N LEU A 298 11.03 20.77 15.64
CA LEU A 298 11.48 22.16 15.56
C LEU A 298 10.93 22.82 14.31
N MET A 299 11.04 22.16 13.15
CA MET A 299 10.52 22.71 11.89
C MET A 299 9.00 22.89 11.94
N GLU A 300 8.26 21.89 12.42
CA GLU A 300 6.80 22.00 12.58
C GLU A 300 6.41 23.08 13.61
N ALA A 301 7.15 23.21 14.71
CA ALA A 301 6.94 24.26 15.70
C ALA A 301 7.21 25.65 15.11
N LEU A 302 8.27 25.83 14.31
CA LEU A 302 8.57 27.08 13.63
C LEU A 302 7.48 27.44 12.61
N LYS A 303 7.02 26.48 11.80
CA LYS A 303 5.90 26.70 10.88
C LYS A 303 4.63 27.13 11.62
N LYS A 304 4.29 26.44 12.71
CA LYS A 304 3.10 26.72 13.52
C LYS A 304 3.19 28.08 14.24
N THR A 305 4.37 28.42 14.77
CA THR A 305 4.60 29.71 15.47
C THR A 305 4.53 30.88 14.51
N ASN A 306 5.14 30.74 13.33
CA ASN A 306 5.19 31.80 12.33
C ASN A 306 3.95 31.84 11.42
N LYS A 307 2.97 30.93 11.61
CA LYS A 307 1.79 30.78 10.75
C LYS A 307 2.15 30.80 9.26
N ALA A 308 3.21 30.06 8.91
CA ALA A 308 3.71 30.05 7.54
C ALA A 308 2.67 29.41 6.60
N ASP A 309 2.17 30.20 5.66
CA ASP A 309 1.27 29.72 4.60
C ASP A 309 2.07 29.21 3.40
N ASP A 310 1.77 27.98 3.00
CA ASP A 310 2.40 27.35 1.84
C ASP A 310 1.67 27.78 0.55
N ASN A 311 2.20 28.79 -0.13
CA ASN A 311 1.64 29.30 -1.39
C ASN A 311 2.28 28.70 -2.64
N ARG A 312 2.95 27.54 -2.56
CA ARG A 312 3.56 26.92 -3.74
C ARG A 312 2.56 26.68 -4.86
N PHE A 313 1.30 26.41 -4.51
CA PHE A 313 0.21 26.25 -5.47
C PHE A 313 -0.07 27.47 -6.36
N THR A 314 0.37 28.67 -5.97
CA THR A 314 0.20 29.86 -6.81
C THR A 314 1.28 29.98 -7.89
N PHE A 315 2.34 29.17 -7.82
CA PHE A 315 3.49 29.21 -8.73
C PHE A 315 3.68 27.92 -9.54
N PHE A 316 3.30 26.77 -8.98
CA PHE A 316 3.44 25.42 -9.53
C PHE A 316 2.08 24.69 -9.45
#